data_AF-A0A914P1I1-F1
#
_entry.id   AF-A0A914P1I1-F1
#
_cell.length_a   1.000
_cell.length_b   1.000
_cell.length_c   1.000
_cell.angle_alpha   90.00
_cell.angle_beta   90.00
_cell.angle_gamma   90.00
#
_symmetry.space_group_name_H-M   'P 1'
#
loop_
_entity.id
_entity.type
_entity.pdbx_description
1 polymer ?
#
loop_
_entity_poly.entity_id
_entity_poly.type
_entity_poly.pdbx_seq_one_letter_code
_entity_poly.pdbx_strand_id
1 'polypeptide(L)'
;MFSMGAMTAITTTLNSFTSVTRACSVRCSTLCESIGYGQDQVTCADCCRTNNCNSNFSVSYYMNVMKRQHTSWTTPLQSERDFNKQHNFRFPY
;
A
#
# COMPACT_ATOMS: atom_id res chain seq x y z
N MET A 1 9.45 -14.51 -23.92
CA MET A 1 8.04 -14.76 -23.53
C MET A 1 7.79 -13.97 -22.25
N PHE A 2 7.12 -12.81 -22.34
CA PHE A 2 6.81 -12.01 -21.15
C PHE A 2 5.64 -12.68 -20.42
N SER A 3 5.85 -13.17 -19.19
CA SER A 3 4.76 -13.69 -18.37
C SER A 3 3.85 -12.54 -17.94
N MET A 4 2.72 -12.35 -18.63
CA MET A 4 1.62 -11.50 -18.16
C MET A 4 1.09 -12.07 -16.84
N GLY A 5 1.15 -11.27 -15.77
CA GLY A 5 0.57 -11.62 -14.46
C GLY A 5 -0.76 -10.91 -14.23
N ALA A 6 -1.55 -11.42 -13.30
CA ALA A 6 -2.74 -10.74 -12.80
C ALA A 6 -2.41 -10.02 -11.49
N MET A 7 -2.94 -8.81 -11.33
CA MET A 7 -2.74 -7.94 -10.18
C MET A 7 -4.08 -7.71 -9.48
N THR A 8 -4.03 -7.62 -8.15
CA THR A 8 -5.06 -6.98 -7.33
C THR A 8 -4.40 -5.86 -6.53
N ALA A 9 -4.85 -4.63 -6.69
CA ALA A 9 -4.43 -3.49 -5.88
C ALA A 9 -5.59 -3.11 -4.94
N ILE A 10 -5.27 -2.95 -3.65
CA ILE A 10 -6.21 -2.55 -2.62
C ILE A 10 -5.74 -1.20 -2.11
N THR A 11 -6.63 -0.22 -2.13
CA THR A 11 -6.35 1.11 -1.62
C THR A 11 -7.17 1.37 -0.36
N THR A 12 -6.50 1.86 0.66
CA THR A 12 -7.10 2.39 1.88
C THR A 12 -6.69 3.84 2.07
N THR A 13 -7.56 4.64 2.66
CA THR A 13 -7.30 6.04 3.03
C THR A 13 -7.66 6.19 4.50
N LEU A 14 -6.73 6.69 5.33
CA LEU A 14 -6.92 6.81 6.78
C LEU A 14 -7.34 5.49 7.45
N ASN A 15 -6.69 4.37 7.09
CA ASN A 15 -7.05 3.01 7.51
C ASN A 15 -8.49 2.55 7.18
N SER A 16 -9.21 3.31 6.35
CA SER A 16 -10.52 2.92 5.81
C SER A 16 -10.37 2.33 4.42
N PHE A 17 -11.18 1.32 4.10
CA PHE A 17 -11.26 0.77 2.75
C PHE A 17 -11.73 1.83 1.76
N THR A 18 -11.00 2.00 0.65
CA THR A 18 -11.32 2.97 -0.40
C THR A 18 -11.74 2.25 -1.68
N SER A 19 -10.88 1.38 -2.22
CA SER A 19 -11.14 0.72 -3.50
C SER A 19 -10.31 -0.55 -3.70
N VAL A 20 -10.75 -1.37 -4.67
CA VAL A 20 -9.99 -2.52 -5.17
C VAL A 20 -9.96 -2.47 -6.70
N THR A 21 -8.75 -2.54 -7.25
CA THR A 21 -8.50 -2.52 -8.70
C THR A 21 -7.89 -3.85 -9.12
N ARG A 22 -8.35 -4.42 -10.22
CA ARG A 22 -7.83 -5.68 -10.78
C ARG A 22 -7.46 -5.48 -12.24
N ALA A 23 -6.27 -5.93 -12.62
CA ALA A 23 -5.78 -5.77 -13.98
C ALA A 23 -4.75 -6.84 -14.34
N CYS A 24 -4.58 -7.08 -15.64
CA CYS A 24 -3.43 -7.82 -16.15
C CYS A 24 -2.24 -6.86 -16.28
N SER A 25 -1.08 -7.24 -15.77
CA SER A 25 0.15 -6.46 -15.88
C SER A 25 1.33 -7.31 -16.33
N VAL A 26 2.12 -6.76 -17.26
CA VAL A 26 3.40 -7.35 -17.70
C VAL A 26 4.46 -7.24 -16.61
N ARG A 27 4.39 -6.17 -15.79
CA ARG A 27 5.22 -5.98 -14.61
C ARG A 27 4.33 -5.99 -13.38
N CYS A 28 4.24 -7.15 -12.75
CA CYS A 28 3.49 -7.33 -11.52
C CYS A 28 4.46 -7.53 -10.37
N SER A 29 4.45 -6.61 -9.41
CA SER A 29 5.25 -6.65 -8.20
C SER A 29 4.34 -6.56 -6.97
N THR A 30 4.67 -7.34 -5.95
CA THR A 30 4.01 -7.28 -4.66
C THR A 30 4.62 -6.14 -3.87
N LEU A 31 3.90 -5.03 -3.72
CA LEU A 31 4.39 -3.82 -3.05
C LEU A 31 3.24 -3.10 -2.33
N CYS A 32 3.57 -2.43 -1.24
CA CYS A 32 2.68 -1.49 -0.57
C CYS A 32 3.32 -0.12 -0.64
N GLU A 33 2.66 0.81 -1.32
CA GLU A 33 3.05 2.20 -1.39
C GLU A 33 2.10 3.03 -0.52
N SER A 34 2.65 3.96 0.24
CA SER A 34 1.86 4.94 0.97
C SER A 34 2.14 6.33 0.40
N ILE A 35 1.08 7.02 0.01
CA ILE A 35 1.13 8.34 -0.62
C ILE A 35 0.41 9.33 0.30
N GLY A 36 1.16 10.37 0.71
CA GLY A 36 0.58 11.59 1.27
C GLY A 36 0.87 11.83 2.75
N TYR A 37 1.27 13.08 3.05
CA TYR A 37 1.30 13.63 4.41
C TYR A 37 -0.15 13.90 4.86
N GLY A 38 -0.67 13.13 5.82
CA GLY A 38 -1.95 13.42 6.49
C GLY A 38 -3.22 12.84 5.85
N GLN A 39 -3.17 12.28 4.63
CA GLN A 39 -4.29 11.51 4.05
C GLN A 39 -4.10 9.98 4.17
N ASP A 40 -2.89 9.51 4.51
CA ASP A 40 -2.53 8.09 4.69
C ASP A 40 -3.19 7.18 3.66
N GLN A 41 -2.96 7.47 2.37
CA GLN A 41 -3.46 6.64 1.29
C GLN A 41 -2.45 5.53 1.02
N VAL A 42 -2.76 4.33 1.49
CA VAL A 42 -1.95 3.12 1.27
C VAL A 42 -2.54 2.32 0.13
N THR A 43 -1.73 1.97 -0.86
CA THR A 43 -2.08 1.04 -1.92
C THR A 43 -1.16 -0.17 -1.88
N CYS A 44 -1.74 -1.34 -1.58
CA CYS A 44 -1.04 -2.62 -1.59
C CYS A 44 -1.45 -3.45 -2.81
N ALA A 45 -0.47 -3.88 -3.59
CA ALA A 45 -0.64 -4.76 -4.73
C ALA A 45 -0.22 -6.20 -4.39
N ASP A 46 -1.02 -7.16 -4.83
CA ASP A 46 -0.72 -8.59 -4.83
C ASP A 46 -0.73 -9.12 -6.26
N CYS A 47 0.20 -10.02 -6.55
CA CYS A 47 0.51 -10.46 -7.90
C CYS A 47 0.52 -11.98 -8.01
N CYS A 48 -0.09 -12.50 -9.06
CA CYS A 48 -0.15 -13.92 -9.32
C CYS A 48 -0.02 -14.19 -10.84
N ARG A 49 0.45 -15.40 -11.20
CA ARG A 49 0.80 -15.76 -12.59
C ARG A 49 -0.14 -16.79 -13.22
N THR A 50 -1.08 -17.32 -12.45
CA THR A 50 -2.05 -18.31 -12.93
C THR A 50 -3.29 -17.64 -13.49
N ASN A 51 -4.00 -18.32 -14.40
CA ASN A 51 -5.21 -17.75 -14.98
C ASN A 51 -6.28 -17.54 -13.89
N ASN A 52 -6.96 -16.39 -13.92
CA ASN A 52 -8.03 -16.02 -12.99
C ASN A 52 -7.67 -16.04 -11.48
N CYS A 53 -6.39 -15.88 -11.13
CA CYS A 53 -5.92 -15.99 -9.75
C CYS A 53 -6.27 -14.77 -8.86
N ASN A 54 -6.59 -13.62 -9.46
CA ASN A 54 -7.02 -12.42 -8.76
C ASN A 54 -8.54 -12.37 -8.47
N SER A 55 -9.23 -13.50 -8.60
CA SER A 55 -10.68 -13.65 -8.35
C SER A 55 -11.05 -13.83 -6.87
N ASN A 56 -10.12 -13.57 -5.94
CA ASN A 56 -10.43 -13.60 -4.51
C ASN A 56 -11.06 -12.26 -4.09
N PHE A 57 -12.32 -12.33 -3.60
CA PHE A 57 -13.09 -11.17 -3.13
C PHE A 57 -13.30 -11.16 -1.61
N SER A 58 -12.66 -12.08 -0.88
CA SER A 58 -12.85 -12.19 0.56
C SER A 58 -12.21 -11.03 1.32
N VAL A 59 -12.89 -10.55 2.36
CA VAL A 59 -12.35 -9.54 3.28
C VAL A 59 -11.07 -10.05 3.95
N SER A 60 -11.01 -11.33 4.29
CA SER A 60 -9.82 -11.98 4.86
C SER A 60 -8.60 -11.88 3.94
N TYR A 61 -8.78 -12.03 2.63
CA TYR A 61 -7.71 -11.85 1.66
C TYR A 61 -7.25 -10.40 1.63
N TYR A 62 -8.17 -9.43 1.59
CA TYR A 62 -7.80 -8.03 1.59
C TYR A 62 -7.03 -7.61 2.85
N MET A 63 -7.49 -8.05 4.02
CA MET A 63 -6.76 -7.83 5.27
C MET A 63 -5.35 -8.42 5.24
N ASN A 64 -5.18 -9.62 4.65
CA ASN A 64 -3.87 -10.25 4.56
C ASN A 64 -2.90 -9.49 3.65
N VAL A 65 -3.37 -8.95 2.53
CA VAL A 65 -2.55 -8.12 1.64
C VAL A 65 -2.17 -6.81 2.35
N MET A 66 -3.12 -6.16 3.03
CA MET A 66 -2.89 -4.91 3.75
C MET A 66 -1.99 -5.06 4.99
N LYS A 67 -1.83 -6.25 5.58
CA LYS A 67 -0.86 -6.48 6.67
C LYS A 67 0.59 -6.13 6.30
N ARG A 68 0.90 -6.10 5.00
CA ARG A 68 2.23 -5.74 4.48
C ARG A 68 2.47 -4.24 4.47
N GLN A 69 1.46 -3.43 4.80
CA GLN A 69 1.63 -2.00 4.93
C GLN A 69 2.67 -1.70 6.02
N HIS A 70 3.78 -1.10 5.61
CA HIS A 70 4.71 -0.45 6.52
C HIS A 70 4.35 1.03 6.51
N THR A 71 3.37 1.45 7.32
CA THR A 71 3.05 2.87 7.45
C THR A 71 4.10 3.54 8.33
N SER A 72 5.20 3.98 7.71
CA SER A 72 6.18 4.88 8.35
C SER A 72 5.60 6.28 8.66
N TRP A 73 4.33 6.53 8.32
CA TRP A 73 3.68 7.83 8.44
C TRP A 73 3.08 8.12 9.82
N THR A 74 2.93 7.12 10.68
CA THR A 74 2.54 7.30 12.11
C THR A 74 3.75 7.45 13.03
N THR A 75 4.95 7.40 12.47
CA THR A 75 6.20 7.45 13.22
C THR A 75 7.22 8.11 12.30
N PRO A 76 7.44 9.44 12.42
CA PRO A 76 8.35 10.15 11.54
C PRO A 76 9.71 9.46 11.50
N LEU A 77 10.30 9.41 10.31
CA LEU A 77 11.64 8.84 10.12
C LEU A 77 12.63 9.58 11.02
N GLN A 78 13.69 8.90 11.47
CA GLN A 78 14.65 9.50 12.40
C GLN A 78 15.21 10.84 11.88
N SER A 79 15.50 10.91 10.58
CA SER A 79 15.94 12.14 9.90
C SER A 79 14.91 13.27 9.94
N GLU A 80 13.62 12.95 9.82
CA GLU A 80 12.53 13.94 9.90
C GLU A 80 12.31 14.41 11.33
N ARG A 81 12.44 13.52 12.32
CA ARG A 81 12.41 13.88 13.75
C ARG A 81 13.50 14.90 14.08
N ASP A 82 14.71 14.66 13.58
CA ASP A 82 15.86 15.52 13.85
C ASP A 82 15.71 16.87 13.14
N PHE A 83 15.22 16.88 11.90
CA PHE A 83 14.88 18.12 11.17
C PHE A 83 13.77 18.91 11.90
N ASN A 84 12.69 18.26 12.31
CA ASN A 84 11.59 18.92 13.02
C ASN A 84 12.02 19.52 14.36
N LYS A 85 12.89 18.84 15.10
CA LYS A 85 13.50 19.36 16.35
C LYS A 85 14.35 20.60 16.10
N GLN A 86 15.18 20.58 15.05
CA GLN A 86 16.06 21.72 14.72
C GLN A 86 15.27 22.96 14.31
N HIS A 87 14.14 22.77 13.62
CA HIS A 87 13.32 23.86 13.11
C HIS A 87 12.12 24.22 14.00
N ASN A 88 12.05 23.64 15.20
CA ASN A 88 10.98 23.86 16.19
C ASN A 88 9.57 23.60 15.63
N PHE A 89 9.46 22.69 14.64
CA PHE A 89 8.19 22.29 14.05
C PHE A 89 7.45 21.33 15.00
N ARG A 90 6.19 21.63 15.30
CA ARG A 90 5.30 20.78 16.12
C ARG A 90 4.61 19.67 15.32
N PHE A 91 5.17 19.26 14.17
CA PHE A 91 4.47 18.38 13.23
C PHE A 91 4.22 16.98 13.82
N PRO A 92 3.04 16.37 13.58
CA PRO A 92 2.34 15.56 14.55
C PRO A 92 2.59 14.05 14.35
N TYR A 93 2.71 13.35 15.48
CA TYR A 93 2.55 11.90 15.73
C TYR A 93 3.08 10.95 14.64
#